data_AF-A0A168JL64-F1
#
_entry.id   AF-A0A168JL64-F1
#
_cell.length_a   1.000
_cell.length_b   1.000
_cell.length_c   1.000
_cell.angle_alpha   90.00
_cell.angle_beta   90.00
_cell.angle_gamma   90.00
#
_symmetry.space_group_name_H-M   'P 1'
#
loop_
_entity.id
_entity.type
_entity.pdbx_description
1 polymer ?
#
loop_
_entity_poly.entity_id
_entity_poly.type
_entity_poly.pdbx_seq_one_letter_code
_entity_poly.pdbx_strand_id
1 'polypeptide(L)'
;MQQVFVGSRITGSTNAFTFKSANSKYLSSDKFGVVACDSEAIGGQEEWKPTVTESGIAFESVHGKFLMVDEIAGGGVRIRADAEDVGFCESFRVYCQSRFKYKPKSKKQKSDGTGSEVDNVKKYQSWGGGKVHQTSADKRELKKARTDGRLAEALLDRREKMKADRYCK
;
A
#
# COMPACT_ATOMS: atom_id res chain seq x y z
N MET A 1 -19.77 17.75 5.30
CA MET A 1 -19.96 16.31 5.02
C MET A 1 -18.83 15.88 4.08
N GLN A 2 -17.90 15.01 4.50
CA GLN A 2 -16.83 14.55 3.61
C GLN A 2 -17.33 13.36 2.78
N GLN A 3 -17.47 13.57 1.48
CA GLN A 3 -17.95 12.61 0.49
C GLN A 3 -16.78 11.86 -0.16
N VAL A 4 -15.85 11.35 0.65
CA VAL A 4 -14.62 10.72 0.16
C VAL A 4 -14.53 9.30 0.70
N PHE A 5 -14.27 8.37 -0.22
CA PHE A 5 -13.94 6.99 0.09
C PHE A 5 -12.49 6.70 -0.23
N VAL A 6 -11.90 5.79 0.55
CA VAL A 6 -10.58 5.22 0.31
C VAL A 6 -10.78 3.81 -0.25
N GLY A 7 -10.50 3.65 -1.55
CA GLY A 7 -10.49 2.35 -2.22
C GLY A 7 -9.19 1.61 -1.95
N SER A 8 -9.26 0.39 -1.43
CA SER A 8 -8.08 -0.49 -1.20
C SER A 8 -8.31 -1.87 -1.78
N ARG A 9 -7.34 -2.40 -2.53
CA ARG A 9 -7.41 -3.76 -3.07
C ARG A 9 -7.28 -4.79 -1.95
N ILE A 10 -8.14 -5.81 -1.96
CA ILE A 10 -8.08 -6.91 -0.99
C ILE A 10 -6.85 -7.78 -1.26
N THR A 11 -6.10 -8.11 -0.20
CA THR A 11 -4.92 -8.97 -0.30
C THR A 11 -5.33 -10.36 -0.78
N GLY A 12 -4.66 -10.88 -1.81
CA GLY A 12 -4.93 -12.21 -2.37
C GLY A 12 -5.98 -12.21 -3.49
N SER A 13 -6.64 -11.09 -3.78
CA SER A 13 -7.52 -10.94 -4.94
C SER A 13 -6.90 -10.03 -6.00
N THR A 14 -7.17 -10.35 -7.26
CA THR A 14 -6.69 -9.57 -8.41
C THR A 14 -7.51 -8.29 -8.60
N ASN A 15 -8.85 -8.40 -8.48
CA ASN A 15 -9.80 -7.35 -8.85
C ASN A 15 -10.81 -7.00 -7.75
N ALA A 16 -10.65 -7.50 -6.53
CA ALA A 16 -11.52 -7.13 -5.41
C ALA A 16 -11.00 -5.90 -4.66
N PHE A 17 -11.91 -4.97 -4.38
CA PHE A 17 -11.65 -3.72 -3.67
C PHE A 17 -12.62 -3.55 -2.51
N THR A 18 -12.17 -2.81 -1.51
CA THR A 18 -12.98 -2.33 -0.39
C THR A 18 -13.02 -0.81 -0.42
N PHE A 19 -14.14 -0.22 -0.05
CA PHE A 19 -14.31 1.22 0.03
C PHE A 19 -14.56 1.64 1.47
N LYS A 20 -13.58 2.31 2.07
CA LYS A 20 -13.67 2.84 3.43
C LYS A 20 -14.10 4.30 3.42
N SER A 21 -15.16 4.63 4.12
CA SER A 21 -15.65 6.00 4.30
C SER A 21 -14.81 6.78 5.33
N ALA A 22 -15.02 8.09 5.40
CA ALA A 22 -14.33 8.97 6.35
C ALA A 22 -14.60 8.64 7.83
N ASN A 23 -15.75 8.02 8.15
CA ASN A 23 -16.10 7.57 9.51
C ASN A 23 -15.52 6.17 9.85
N SER A 24 -14.56 5.70 9.06
CA SER A 24 -13.90 4.41 9.22
C SER A 24 -14.78 3.17 9.08
N LYS A 25 -15.92 3.30 8.40
CA LYS A 25 -16.79 2.19 8.04
C LYS A 25 -16.55 1.74 6.60
N TYR A 26 -16.97 0.52 6.26
CA TYR A 26 -16.85 -0.02 4.92
C TYR A 26 -18.19 -0.02 4.21
N LEU A 27 -18.17 0.24 2.91
CA LEU A 27 -19.33 0.08 2.04
C LEU A 27 -19.63 -1.41 1.86
N SER A 28 -20.83 -1.84 2.23
CA SER A 28 -21.28 -3.23 2.15
C SER A 28 -22.55 -3.35 1.31
N SER A 29 -22.76 -4.54 0.74
CA SER A 29 -24.01 -4.92 0.08
C SER A 29 -24.52 -6.23 0.65
N ASP A 30 -25.81 -6.28 0.95
CA ASP A 30 -26.50 -7.54 1.28
C ASP A 30 -27.02 -8.25 0.03
N LYS A 31 -27.44 -9.51 0.17
CA LYS A 31 -28.00 -10.37 -0.88
C LYS A 31 -29.28 -9.81 -1.51
N PHE A 32 -29.96 -8.90 -0.81
CA PHE A 32 -31.16 -8.21 -1.29
C PHE A 32 -30.86 -6.88 -1.99
N GLY A 33 -29.57 -6.54 -2.19
CA GLY A 33 -29.14 -5.28 -2.81
C GLY A 33 -29.25 -4.06 -1.91
N VAL A 34 -29.41 -4.25 -0.60
CA VAL A 34 -29.36 -3.14 0.37
C VAL A 34 -27.90 -2.74 0.56
N VAL A 35 -27.59 -1.46 0.32
CA VAL A 35 -26.26 -0.89 0.49
C VAL A 35 -26.19 -0.15 1.81
N ALA A 36 -25.16 -0.46 2.61
CA ALA A 36 -24.92 0.15 3.92
C ALA A 36 -23.45 0.56 4.08
N CYS A 37 -23.17 1.40 5.08
CA CYS A 37 -21.82 1.87 5.39
C CYS A 37 -21.61 1.98 6.91
N ASP A 38 -21.83 0.87 7.62
CA ASP A 38 -21.82 0.75 9.08
C ASP A 38 -20.81 -0.31 9.60
N SER A 39 -20.33 -1.18 8.72
CA SER A 39 -19.39 -2.26 9.02
C SER A 39 -17.99 -1.73 9.38
N GLU A 40 -17.41 -2.21 10.48
CA GLU A 40 -16.06 -1.85 10.95
C GLU A 40 -14.97 -2.77 10.41
N ALA A 41 -15.36 -3.94 9.91
CA ALA A 41 -14.47 -4.99 9.45
C ALA A 41 -14.73 -5.30 7.98
N ILE A 42 -13.70 -5.79 7.30
CA ILE A 42 -13.83 -6.28 5.93
C ILE A 42 -14.28 -7.73 6.01
N GLY A 43 -15.51 -8.00 5.56
CA GLY A 43 -16.04 -9.32 5.30
C GLY A 43 -16.29 -9.53 3.80
N GLY A 44 -17.07 -10.55 3.46
CA GLY A 44 -17.44 -10.84 2.07
C GLY A 44 -18.42 -9.83 1.46
N GLN A 45 -19.22 -9.15 2.28
CA GLN A 45 -20.23 -8.19 1.81
C GLN A 45 -19.61 -6.82 1.44
N GLU A 46 -18.42 -6.53 1.95
CA GLU A 46 -17.65 -5.32 1.69
C GLU A 46 -16.75 -5.45 0.44
N GLU A 47 -16.79 -6.60 -0.23
CA GLU A 47 -16.06 -6.85 -1.47
C GLU A 47 -16.81 -6.28 -2.68
N TRP A 48 -16.11 -5.42 -3.42
CA TRP A 48 -16.58 -4.82 -4.66
C TRP A 48 -15.59 -5.05 -5.79
N LYS A 49 -16.11 -5.40 -6.97
CA LYS A 49 -15.32 -5.58 -8.20
C LYS A 49 -15.65 -4.46 -9.18
N PRO A 50 -14.81 -3.42 -9.28
CA PRO A 50 -14.99 -2.36 -10.25
C PRO A 50 -14.64 -2.86 -11.67
N THR A 51 -15.54 -2.62 -12.61
CA THR A 51 -15.38 -2.94 -14.03
C THR A 51 -15.49 -1.66 -14.85
N VAL A 52 -14.53 -1.43 -15.75
CA VAL A 52 -14.55 -0.27 -16.66
C VAL A 52 -15.47 -0.58 -17.82
N THR A 53 -16.45 0.30 -18.05
CA THR A 53 -17.38 0.26 -19.19
C THR A 53 -17.15 1.47 -20.10
N GLU A 54 -17.82 1.52 -21.24
CA GLU A 54 -17.76 2.67 -22.15
C GLU A 54 -18.28 3.96 -21.50
N SER A 55 -19.31 3.84 -20.65
CA SER A 55 -19.97 4.96 -19.98
C SER A 55 -19.32 5.38 -18.66
N GLY A 56 -18.49 4.53 -18.05
CA GLY A 56 -17.86 4.82 -16.76
C GLY A 56 -17.29 3.59 -16.05
N ILE A 57 -17.51 3.51 -14.74
CA ILE A 57 -17.11 2.38 -13.89
C ILE A 57 -18.37 1.83 -13.24
N ALA A 58 -18.60 0.54 -13.41
CA ALA A 58 -19.63 -0.21 -12.69
C ALA A 58 -18.99 -0.93 -11.49
N PHE A 59 -19.72 -1.05 -10.38
CA PHE A 59 -19.26 -1.79 -9.20
C PHE A 59 -20.12 -3.02 -9.00
N GLU A 60 -19.52 -4.20 -9.17
CA GLU A 60 -20.19 -5.48 -8.93
C GLU A 60 -19.98 -5.90 -7.46
N SER A 61 -21.06 -6.30 -6.80
CA SER A 61 -21.01 -6.88 -5.45
C SER A 61 -20.61 -8.36 -5.49
N VAL A 62 -20.35 -8.95 -4.32
CA VAL A 62 -20.11 -10.40 -4.18
C VAL A 62 -21.28 -11.27 -4.71
N HIS A 63 -22.47 -10.68 -4.84
CA HIS A 63 -23.68 -11.36 -5.32
C HIS A 63 -23.85 -11.33 -6.84
N GLY A 64 -22.89 -10.77 -7.59
CA GLY A 64 -22.99 -10.64 -9.05
C GLY A 64 -24.03 -9.61 -9.49
N LYS A 65 -24.34 -8.64 -8.63
CA LYS A 65 -25.25 -7.53 -8.90
C LYS A 65 -24.50 -6.20 -8.86
N PHE A 66 -24.96 -5.23 -9.63
CA PHE A 66 -24.32 -3.93 -9.77
C PHE A 66 -24.88 -2.88 -8.82
N LEU A 67 -23.99 -2.02 -8.32
CA LEU A 67 -24.35 -0.80 -7.61
C LEU A 67 -25.14 0.11 -8.55
N MET A 68 -26.23 0.68 -8.07
CA MET A 68 -27.12 1.57 -8.81
C MET A 68 -27.63 2.72 -7.94
N VAL A 69 -28.03 3.78 -8.63
CA VAL A 69 -28.76 4.91 -8.07
C VAL A 69 -30.23 4.78 -8.44
N ASP A 70 -31.09 4.58 -7.44
CA ASP A 70 -32.53 4.42 -7.56
C ASP A 70 -33.26 5.74 -7.19
N GLU A 71 -34.19 6.17 -8.03
CA GLU A 71 -35.02 7.35 -7.77
C GLU A 71 -36.35 6.95 -7.13
N ILE A 72 -36.56 7.36 -5.89
CA ILE A 72 -37.79 7.09 -5.16
C ILE A 72 -38.88 8.05 -5.62
N ALA A 73 -40.10 7.52 -5.78
CA ALA A 73 -41.31 8.32 -6.00
C ALA A 73 -41.42 9.45 -4.95
N GLY A 74 -41.20 10.69 -5.39
CA GLY A 74 -41.05 11.85 -4.51
C GLY A 74 -39.73 12.61 -4.67
N GLY A 75 -38.85 12.20 -5.58
CA GLY A 75 -37.61 12.93 -5.92
C GLY A 75 -36.44 12.66 -4.97
N GLY A 76 -36.55 11.64 -4.12
CA GLY A 76 -35.46 11.16 -3.29
C GLY A 76 -34.55 10.22 -4.08
N VAL A 77 -33.27 10.18 -3.72
CA VAL A 77 -32.29 9.27 -4.34
C VAL A 77 -31.84 8.25 -3.30
N ARG A 78 -31.82 6.97 -3.68
CA ARG A 78 -31.33 5.87 -2.84
C ARG A 78 -30.27 5.08 -3.60
N ILE A 79 -29.28 4.58 -2.87
CA ILE A 79 -28.27 3.69 -3.44
C ILE A 79 -28.69 2.24 -3.15
N ARG A 80 -28.63 1.39 -4.18
CA ARG A 80 -28.90 -0.05 -4.11
C ARG A 80 -27.87 -0.84 -4.90
N ALA A 81 -27.84 -2.15 -4.74
CA ALA A 81 -26.93 -3.05 -5.43
C ALA A 81 -27.63 -4.34 -5.89
N ASP A 82 -28.80 -4.20 -6.51
CA ASP A 82 -29.62 -5.28 -7.07
C ASP A 82 -29.77 -5.22 -8.59
N ALA A 83 -29.10 -4.30 -9.28
CA ALA A 83 -29.12 -4.23 -10.73
C ALA A 83 -28.45 -5.45 -11.38
N GLU A 84 -29.07 -6.00 -12.43
CA GLU A 84 -28.54 -7.15 -13.17
C GLU A 84 -27.59 -6.73 -14.29
N ASP A 85 -27.89 -5.60 -14.94
CA ASP A 85 -27.17 -5.07 -16.08
C ASP A 85 -26.62 -3.68 -15.79
N VAL A 86 -25.56 -3.29 -16.51
CA VAL A 86 -24.96 -1.96 -16.39
C VAL A 86 -25.64 -0.99 -17.35
N GLY A 87 -26.42 -0.06 -16.80
CA GLY A 87 -27.04 1.04 -17.53
C GLY A 87 -26.50 2.41 -17.10
N PHE A 88 -27.35 3.43 -17.22
CA PHE A 88 -27.02 4.80 -16.86
C PHE A 88 -26.88 4.99 -15.34
N CYS A 89 -27.76 4.38 -14.55
CA CYS A 89 -27.80 4.52 -13.09
C CYS A 89 -26.71 3.69 -12.39
N GLU A 90 -26.11 2.74 -13.10
CA GLU A 90 -25.06 1.83 -12.63
C GLU A 90 -23.65 2.28 -13.07
N SER A 91 -23.58 3.33 -13.90
CA SER A 91 -22.32 3.86 -14.44
C SER A 91 -21.83 5.04 -13.62
N PHE A 92 -20.74 4.84 -12.87
CA PHE A 92 -20.16 5.88 -12.00
C PHE A 92 -18.89 6.49 -12.60
N ARG A 93 -18.66 7.77 -12.31
CA ARG A 93 -17.38 8.43 -12.56
C ARG A 93 -16.56 8.49 -11.29
N VAL A 94 -15.36 7.94 -11.32
CA VAL A 94 -14.44 7.93 -10.16
C VAL A 94 -13.38 9.00 -10.32
N TYR A 95 -13.33 9.92 -9.36
CA TYR A 95 -12.32 10.98 -9.30
C TYR A 95 -11.34 10.73 -8.16
N CYS A 96 -10.04 10.72 -8.48
CA CYS A 96 -8.98 10.64 -7.47
C CYS A 96 -8.39 12.03 -7.20
N GLN A 97 -8.29 12.43 -5.93
CA GLN A 97 -7.67 13.71 -5.56
C GLN A 97 -6.21 13.75 -6.02
N SER A 98 -5.81 14.83 -6.69
CA SER A 98 -4.48 14.93 -7.36
C SER A 98 -3.30 14.73 -6.40
N ARG A 99 -3.42 15.21 -5.15
CA ARG A 99 -2.43 15.04 -4.08
C ARG A 99 -2.07 13.59 -3.77
N PHE A 100 -2.95 12.64 -4.10
CA PHE A 100 -2.72 11.21 -3.90
C PHE A 100 -2.31 10.47 -5.18
N LYS A 101 -2.46 11.09 -6.36
CA LYS A 101 -1.99 10.53 -7.64
C LYS A 101 -0.46 10.50 -7.71
N TYR A 102 0.18 11.54 -7.17
CA TYR A 102 1.62 11.60 -6.96
C TYR A 102 1.92 11.27 -5.50
N LYS A 103 1.92 9.98 -5.13
CA LYS A 103 2.90 9.60 -4.11
C LYS A 103 4.25 9.89 -4.76
N PRO A 104 5.09 10.81 -4.25
CA PRO A 104 6.48 10.83 -4.67
C PRO A 104 6.92 9.39 -4.49
N LYS A 105 7.43 8.75 -5.55
CA LYS A 105 8.03 7.42 -5.42
C LYS A 105 9.01 7.60 -4.27
N SER A 106 8.64 7.17 -3.06
CA SER A 106 9.51 7.20 -1.91
C SER A 106 10.72 6.52 -2.47
N LYS A 107 11.82 7.28 -2.66
CA LYS A 107 13.01 6.82 -3.39
C LYS A 107 13.15 5.40 -2.91
N LYS A 108 12.86 4.42 -3.77
CA LYS A 108 13.03 3.02 -3.42
C LYS A 108 14.50 3.06 -3.11
N GLN A 109 14.86 3.10 -1.84
CA GLN A 109 16.24 3.00 -1.44
C GLN A 109 16.54 1.68 -2.13
N LYS A 110 17.33 1.76 -3.20
CA LYS A 110 18.02 0.58 -3.68
C LYS A 110 18.83 0.23 -2.45
N SER A 111 18.25 -0.56 -1.55
CA SER A 111 18.97 -1.53 -0.80
C SER A 111 19.52 -2.46 -1.87
N ASP A 112 20.56 -1.98 -2.57
CA ASP A 112 21.64 -2.88 -2.90
C ASP A 112 21.88 -3.62 -1.60
N GLY A 113 21.78 -4.95 -1.63
CA GLY A 113 21.79 -5.85 -0.47
C GLY A 113 23.05 -5.76 0.40
N THR A 114 23.86 -4.73 0.22
CA THR A 114 24.90 -4.26 1.13
C THR A 114 24.44 -2.93 1.70
N GLY A 115 23.87 -2.99 2.92
CA GLY A 115 23.65 -1.81 3.76
C GLY A 115 24.91 -0.94 3.78
N SER A 116 24.73 0.37 3.93
CA SER A 116 25.86 1.29 4.00
C SER A 116 26.84 0.80 5.08
N GLU A 117 28.13 1.11 4.96
CA GLU A 117 29.14 0.82 6.00
C GLU A 117 28.61 1.16 7.40
N VAL A 118 27.84 2.25 7.51
CA VAL A 118 27.17 2.69 8.74
C VAL A 118 26.11 1.71 9.24
N ASP A 119 25.30 1.11 8.36
CA ASP A 119 24.29 0.11 8.73
C ASP A 119 24.95 -1.21 9.16
N ASN A 120 26.05 -1.59 8.51
CA ASN A 120 26.84 -2.75 8.90
C ASN A 120 27.45 -2.54 10.30
N VAL A 121 28.08 -1.39 10.54
CA VAL A 121 28.66 -1.04 11.84
C VAL A 121 27.59 -1.02 12.94
N LYS A 122 26.41 -0.44 12.68
CA LYS A 122 25.29 -0.42 13.65
C LYS A 122 24.75 -1.82 14.00
N LYS A 123 24.76 -2.75 13.04
CA LYS A 123 24.27 -4.12 13.24
C LYS A 123 25.18 -4.91 14.19
N TYR A 124 26.47 -4.59 14.20
CA TYR A 124 27.49 -5.44 14.79
C TYR A 124 28.25 -4.80 15.96
N GLN A 125 28.24 -3.48 16.11
CA GLN A 125 28.72 -2.81 17.31
C GLN A 125 27.60 -2.73 18.36
N SER A 126 27.94 -2.99 19.63
CA SER A 126 27.01 -2.80 20.75
C SER A 126 26.81 -1.30 21.00
N TRP A 127 25.55 -0.88 21.14
CA TRP A 127 25.13 0.51 21.32
C TRP A 127 25.44 1.02 22.73
N GLY A 128 26.72 1.13 23.09
CA GLY A 128 27.17 1.80 24.30
C GLY A 128 27.39 3.29 24.05
N GLY A 129 26.53 4.15 24.60
CA GLY A 129 26.76 5.61 24.62
C GLY A 129 26.41 6.38 23.34
N GLY A 130 25.64 5.81 22.42
CA GLY A 130 25.02 6.55 21.30
C GLY A 130 25.95 7.02 20.18
N LYS A 131 27.23 6.62 20.18
CA LYS A 131 28.21 7.00 19.15
C LYS A 131 28.66 5.79 18.33
N VAL A 132 28.39 5.84 17.03
CA VAL A 132 28.89 4.85 16.05
C VAL A 132 30.38 5.11 15.83
N HIS A 133 31.24 4.14 16.17
CA HIS A 133 32.67 4.25 15.87
C HIS A 133 32.90 3.82 14.43
N GLN A 134 33.09 4.81 13.55
CA GLN A 134 33.45 4.59 12.14
C GLN A 134 34.97 4.57 11.99
N THR A 135 35.45 3.77 11.04
CA THR A 135 36.87 3.79 10.66
C THR A 135 37.19 5.10 9.94
N SER A 136 38.35 5.70 10.21
CA SER A 136 38.84 6.90 9.51
C SER A 136 39.38 6.62 8.10
N ALA A 137 39.33 5.36 7.65
CA ALA A 137 39.92 4.91 6.40
C ALA A 137 39.08 5.31 5.17
N ASP A 138 39.77 5.67 4.08
CA ASP A 138 39.15 6.20 2.86
C ASP A 138 38.18 5.24 2.19
N LYS A 139 37.00 5.72 1.79
CA LYS A 139 35.95 4.90 1.13
C LYS A 139 36.31 4.42 -0.28
N ARG A 140 37.49 4.77 -0.79
CA ARG A 140 37.99 4.39 -2.13
C ARG A 140 38.17 2.87 -2.25
N GLU A 141 38.69 2.24 -1.20
CA GLU A 141 38.90 0.80 -1.15
C GLU A 141 37.57 0.04 -1.18
N LEU A 142 36.57 0.47 -0.41
CA LEU A 142 35.22 -0.12 -0.43
C LEU A 142 34.53 0.06 -1.79
N LYS A 143 34.77 1.17 -2.49
CA LYS A 143 34.26 1.37 -3.85
C LYS A 143 34.89 0.39 -4.84
N LYS A 144 36.20 0.18 -4.75
CA LYS A 144 36.92 -0.78 -5.58
C LYS A 144 36.48 -2.22 -5.27
N ALA A 145 36.41 -2.60 -4.00
CA ALA A 145 35.92 -3.91 -3.56
C ALA A 145 34.48 -4.18 -3.99
N ARG A 146 33.64 -3.14 -4.10
CA ARG A 146 32.28 -3.26 -4.65
C ARG A 146 32.27 -3.58 -6.13
N THR A 147 33.14 -2.94 -6.92
CA THR A 147 33.29 -3.26 -8.35
C THR A 147 33.88 -4.66 -8.53
N ASP A 148 34.81 -5.05 -7.67
CA ASP A 148 35.51 -6.34 -7.72
C ASP A 148 34.74 -7.49 -7.04
N GLY A 149 33.51 -7.25 -6.54
CA GLY A 149 32.66 -8.25 -5.89
C GLY A 149 33.08 -8.69 -4.48
N ARG A 150 34.16 -8.14 -3.93
CA ARG A 150 34.77 -8.48 -2.63
C ARG A 150 34.38 -7.51 -1.49
N LEU A 151 33.22 -6.88 -1.60
CA LEU A 151 32.77 -5.87 -0.63
C LEU A 151 32.57 -6.44 0.79
N ALA A 152 32.10 -7.69 0.90
CA ALA A 152 31.88 -8.32 2.19
C ALA A 152 33.19 -8.57 2.96
N GLU A 153 34.22 -9.05 2.26
CA GLU A 153 35.57 -9.27 2.80
C GLU A 153 36.19 -7.94 3.24
N ALA A 154 36.13 -6.91 2.40
CA ALA A 154 36.68 -5.59 2.73
C ALA A 154 35.97 -4.92 3.93
N LEU A 155 34.67 -5.15 4.11
CA LEU A 155 33.93 -4.70 5.29
C LEU A 155 34.31 -5.49 6.55
N LEU A 156 34.61 -6.79 6.42
CA LEU A 156 35.08 -7.64 7.51
C LEU A 156 36.48 -7.21 7.99
N ASP A 157 37.42 -6.99 7.07
CA ASP A 157 38.78 -6.52 7.38
C ASP A 157 38.77 -5.16 8.09
N ARG A 158 37.86 -4.27 7.70
CA ARG A 158 37.67 -2.98 8.39
C ARG A 158 37.14 -3.15 9.79
N ARG A 159 36.24 -4.12 9.99
CA ARG A 159 35.63 -4.41 11.29
C ARG A 159 36.63 -5.07 12.23
N GLU A 160 37.47 -5.98 11.75
CA GLU A 160 38.54 -6.62 12.52
C GLU A 160 39.57 -5.58 13.04
N LYS A 161 39.91 -4.59 12.21
CA LYS A 161 40.82 -3.50 12.60
C LYS A 161 40.25 -2.57 13.69
N MET A 162 38.95 -2.64 13.96
CA MET A 162 38.30 -1.85 15.00
C MET A 162 38.29 -2.62 16.32
N LYS A 163 39.06 -2.14 17.31
CA LYS A 163 39.26 -2.78 18.64
C LYS A 163 37.99 -3.02 19.49
N ALA A 164 36.82 -2.62 19.02
CA ALA A 164 35.57 -2.68 19.76
C ALA A 164 34.74 -3.95 19.49
N ASP A 165 35.09 -4.76 18.49
CA ASP A 165 34.29 -5.92 18.09
C ASP A 165 34.87 -7.24 18.60
N ARG A 166 34.21 -7.85 19.59
CA ARG A 166 34.65 -9.12 20.19
C ARG A 166 34.44 -10.32 19.26
N TYR A 167 33.64 -10.18 18.21
CA TYR A 167 33.23 -11.29 17.33
C TYR A 167 33.97 -11.33 15.99
N CYS A 168 34.91 -10.42 15.77
CA CYS A 168 35.81 -10.43 14.62
C CYS A 168 37.23 -10.81 15.08
N LYS A 169 37.51 -12.11 15.08
CA LYS A 169 38.83 -12.74 15.20
C LYS A 169 38.85 -14.02 14.40
#